data_AF-A0AAD2BU22-F1
#
_entry.id   AF-A0AAD2BU22-F1
#
_cell.length_a   1.000
_cell.length_b   1.000
_cell.length_c   1.000
_cell.angle_alpha   90.00
_cell.angle_beta   90.00
_cell.angle_gamma   90.00
#
_symmetry.space_group_name_H-M   'P 1'
#
loop_
_entity.id
_entity.type
_entity.pdbx_description
1 polymer ?
#
loop_
_entity_poly.entity_id
_entity_poly.type
_entity_poly.pdbx_seq_one_letter_code
_entity_poly.pdbx_strand_id
1 'polypeptide(L)'
;MAVTRQVPATGIVLSDDSAWLPLDQIYHFLSQETYWARGLPREVFDRSVANSLCFAAYRRNDDGSHGDLVGFARVITDRATFAYLCDVFVLPAWRGKGVSHALMDFLREHPELQTLRRTVLVTTGADWLYRKHGFTDVPEGIGFMQLHRPNIYTATSA
;
A
#
# COMPACT_ATOMS: atom_id res chain seq x y z
N MET A 1 14.73 -7.18 -9.42
CA MET A 1 15.20 -5.81 -9.72
C MET A 1 14.03 -4.89 -9.47
N ALA A 2 14.26 -3.69 -8.91
CA ALA A 2 13.19 -2.72 -8.74
C ALA A 2 12.61 -2.30 -10.09
N VAL A 3 11.30 -2.08 -10.12
CA VAL A 3 10.50 -1.60 -11.23
C VAL A 3 10.14 -0.15 -10.96
N THR A 4 10.42 0.72 -11.93
CA THR A 4 9.96 2.11 -11.92
C THR A 4 9.18 2.38 -13.19
N ARG A 5 8.03 3.04 -13.04
CA ARG A 5 7.10 3.34 -14.14
C ARG A 5 6.59 4.76 -14.06
N GLN A 6 6.75 5.50 -15.15
CA GLN A 6 6.05 6.78 -15.32
C GLN A 6 4.61 6.50 -15.73
N VAL A 7 3.67 7.27 -15.19
CA VAL A 7 2.26 7.20 -15.56
C VAL A 7 1.96 8.37 -16.51
N PRO A 8 1.87 8.13 -17.83
CA PRO A 8 1.74 9.20 -18.82
C PRO A 8 0.56 10.13 -18.52
N ALA A 9 0.73 11.43 -18.82
CA ALA A 9 -0.28 12.48 -18.66
C ALA A 9 -0.79 12.74 -17.22
N THR A 10 -0.23 12.09 -16.19
CA THR A 10 -0.66 12.29 -14.78
C THR A 10 0.35 13.04 -13.92
N GLY A 11 1.59 13.19 -14.39
CA GLY A 11 2.67 13.77 -13.59
C GLY A 11 3.07 12.90 -12.39
N ILE A 12 2.87 11.58 -12.47
CA ILE A 12 3.19 10.61 -11.42
C ILE A 12 4.29 9.66 -11.89
N VAL A 13 5.20 9.33 -10.98
CA VAL A 13 6.16 8.23 -11.11
C VAL A 13 5.85 7.19 -10.03
N LEU A 14 5.85 5.92 -10.40
CA LEU A 14 5.64 4.78 -9.49
C LEU A 14 6.94 4.01 -9.36
N SER A 15 7.26 3.54 -8.16
CA SER A 15 8.42 2.69 -7.92
C SER A 15 8.16 1.70 -6.80
N ASP A 16 8.74 0.51 -6.89
CA ASP A 16 8.86 -0.45 -5.79
C ASP A 16 10.27 -0.44 -5.14
N ASP A 17 11.14 0.48 -5.57
CA ASP A 17 12.49 0.59 -5.04
C ASP A 17 12.45 1.05 -3.58
N SER A 18 12.80 0.13 -2.68
CA SER A 18 12.89 0.38 -1.25
C SER A 18 13.85 1.53 -0.89
N ALA A 19 14.87 1.79 -1.71
CA ALA A 19 15.82 2.88 -1.49
C ALA A 19 15.19 4.26 -1.68
N TRP A 20 14.05 4.36 -2.37
CA TRP A 20 13.36 5.63 -2.62
C TRP A 20 12.35 5.98 -1.53
N LEU A 21 12.03 5.04 -0.63
CA LEU A 21 10.96 5.22 0.35
C LEU A 21 11.34 6.26 1.41
N PRO A 22 10.60 7.38 1.54
CA PRO A 22 10.77 8.31 2.64
C PRO A 22 10.11 7.74 3.90
N LEU A 23 10.78 6.80 4.56
CA LEU A 23 10.25 6.02 5.68
C LEU A 23 9.67 6.88 6.81
N ASP A 24 10.32 8.00 7.13
CA ASP A 24 9.83 8.93 8.17
C ASP A 24 8.48 9.54 7.80
N GLN A 25 8.30 9.94 6.54
CA GLN A 25 7.05 10.52 6.04
C GLN A 25 5.93 9.48 6.01
N ILE A 26 6.23 8.27 5.54
CA ILE A 26 5.27 7.15 5.49
C ILE A 26 4.85 6.76 6.91
N TYR A 27 5.81 6.61 7.81
CA TYR A 27 5.57 6.29 9.22
C TYR A 27 4.70 7.36 9.89
N HIS A 28 5.03 8.63 9.70
CA HIS A 28 4.26 9.73 10.27
C HIS A 28 2.80 9.69 9.78
N PHE A 29 2.60 9.56 8.47
CA PHE A 29 1.24 9.50 7.93
C PHE A 29 0.46 8.28 8.45
N LEU A 30 1.05 7.08 8.43
CA LEU A 30 0.39 5.87 8.93
C LEU A 30 0.06 5.97 10.43
N SER A 31 1.05 6.33 11.26
CA SER A 31 0.89 6.31 12.71
C SER A 31 -0.01 7.41 13.27
N GLN A 32 -0.16 8.54 12.55
CA GLN A 32 -0.92 9.70 13.02
C GLN A 32 -2.25 9.90 12.28
N GLU A 33 -2.25 9.76 10.95
CA GLU A 33 -3.38 10.17 10.09
C GLU A 33 -4.32 9.01 9.72
N THR A 34 -3.90 7.76 9.93
CA THR A 34 -4.73 6.59 9.61
C THR A 34 -5.30 5.94 10.87
N TYR A 35 -6.55 5.50 10.80
CA TYR A 35 -7.19 4.84 11.95
C TYR A 35 -6.67 3.42 12.16
N TRP A 36 -6.18 2.74 11.12
CA TRP A 36 -5.76 1.33 11.18
C TRP A 36 -4.33 1.12 11.66
N ALA A 37 -3.44 2.11 11.52
CA ALA A 37 -2.05 2.03 11.97
C ALA A 37 -1.74 3.00 13.12
N ARG A 38 -2.76 3.59 13.75
CA ARG A 38 -2.58 4.53 14.86
C ARG A 38 -1.78 3.92 16.00
N GLY A 39 -0.77 4.64 16.48
CA GLY A 39 0.08 4.19 17.59
C GLY A 39 1.10 3.12 17.23
N LEU A 40 1.21 2.72 15.95
CA LEU A 40 2.22 1.77 15.47
C LEU A 40 3.64 2.18 15.94
N PRO A 41 4.38 1.33 16.69
CA PRO A 41 5.74 1.64 17.09
C PRO A 41 6.68 1.70 15.88
N ARG A 42 7.62 2.65 15.89
CA ARG A 42 8.56 2.86 14.78
C ARG A 42 9.34 1.60 14.39
N GLU A 43 9.87 0.88 15.36
CA GLU A 43 10.60 -0.37 15.12
C GLU A 43 9.75 -1.47 14.43
N VAL A 44 8.45 -1.51 14.73
CA VAL A 44 7.50 -2.45 14.13
C VAL A 44 7.21 -2.03 12.70
N PHE A 45 7.06 -0.72 12.45
CA PHE A 45 6.91 -0.17 11.10
C PHE A 45 8.12 -0.52 10.24
N ASP A 46 9.34 -0.19 10.68
CA ASP A 46 10.58 -0.41 9.91
C ASP A 46 10.74 -1.89 9.55
N ARG A 47 10.51 -2.79 10.52
CA ARG A 47 10.53 -4.24 10.28
C ARG A 47 9.44 -4.67 9.29
N SER A 48 8.24 -4.09 9.37
CA SER A 48 7.15 -4.46 8.46
C SER A 48 7.44 -4.04 7.01
N VAL A 49 8.02 -2.85 6.80
CA VAL A 49 8.45 -2.37 5.48
C VAL A 49 9.58 -3.24 4.94
N ALA A 50 10.59 -3.55 5.75
CA ALA A 50 11.73 -4.36 5.34
C ALA A 50 11.37 -5.79 4.89
N ASN A 51 10.21 -6.32 5.33
CA ASN A 51 9.73 -7.67 5.01
C ASN A 51 8.53 -7.66 4.05
N SER A 52 8.26 -6.54 3.38
CA SER A 52 7.14 -6.39 2.44
C SER A 52 7.62 -5.89 1.09
N LEU A 53 6.83 -6.14 0.04
CA LEU A 53 6.92 -5.33 -1.18
C LEU A 53 6.18 -4.02 -0.94
N CYS A 54 6.85 -2.91 -1.21
CA CYS A 54 6.32 -1.58 -0.97
C CYS A 54 6.26 -0.83 -2.29
N PHE A 55 5.12 -0.20 -2.57
CA PHE A 55 4.86 0.54 -3.79
C PHE A 55 4.61 1.98 -3.43
N ALA A 56 5.33 2.90 -4.08
CA ALA A 56 5.22 4.31 -3.82
C ALA A 56 4.92 5.06 -5.12
N ALA A 57 4.05 6.07 -4.99
CA ALA A 57 3.77 7.05 -6.02
C ALA A 57 4.42 8.37 -5.63
N TYR A 58 5.06 9.02 -6.58
CA TYR A 58 5.76 10.29 -6.42
C TYR A 58 5.24 11.29 -7.45
N ARG A 59 5.26 12.58 -7.09
CA ARG A 59 5.15 13.65 -8.10
C ARG A 59 6.33 13.53 -9.06
N ARG A 60 6.10 13.67 -10.36
CA ARG A 60 7.18 13.80 -11.35
C ARG A 60 7.68 15.25 -11.36
N ASN A 61 8.99 15.44 -11.28
CA ASN A 61 9.61 16.75 -11.46
C ASN A 61 9.77 17.07 -12.96
N ASP A 62 9.98 18.35 -13.28
CA ASP A 62 10.12 18.82 -14.68
C ASP A 62 11.37 18.26 -15.37
N ASP A 63 12.42 17.99 -14.60
CA ASP A 63 13.67 17.36 -15.06
C ASP A 63 13.56 15.83 -15.27
N GLY A 64 12.38 15.26 -15.03
CA GLY A 64 12.11 13.82 -15.17
C GLY A 64 12.50 12.97 -13.96
N SER A 65 13.06 13.56 -12.90
CA SER A 65 13.28 12.88 -11.62
C SER A 65 11.97 12.68 -10.84
N HIS A 66 12.01 11.84 -9.80
CA HIS A 66 10.89 11.73 -8.86
C HIS A 66 11.01 12.80 -7.78
N GLY A 67 9.89 13.45 -7.48
CA GLY A 67 9.73 14.41 -6.40
C GLY A 67 9.13 13.77 -5.15
N ASP A 68 8.30 14.53 -4.46
CA ASP A 68 7.70 14.14 -3.18
C ASP A 68 6.78 12.92 -3.30
N LEU A 69 6.72 12.11 -2.23
CA LEU A 69 5.73 11.05 -2.10
C LEU A 69 4.31 11.61 -2.18
N VAL A 70 3.44 10.95 -2.94
CA VAL A 70 2.02 11.32 -3.08
C VAL A 70 1.07 10.17 -2.76
N GLY A 71 1.56 8.93 -2.73
CA GLY A 71 0.79 7.76 -2.31
C GLY A 71 1.67 6.55 -2.05
N PHE A 72 1.14 5.58 -1.33
CA PHE A 72 1.85 4.40 -0.88
C PHE A 72 0.90 3.20 -0.81
N ALA A 73 1.44 2.00 -0.99
CA ALA A 73 0.78 0.72 -0.76
C ALA A 73 1.82 -0.32 -0.32
N ARG A 74 1.41 -1.26 0.53
CA ARG A 74 2.29 -2.34 1.01
C ARG A 74 1.66 -3.70 0.78
N VAL A 75 2.49 -4.66 0.40
CA VAL A 75 2.10 -6.05 0.12
C VAL A 75 2.97 -7.00 0.92
N ILE A 76 2.33 -7.78 1.81
CA ILE A 76 2.98 -8.91 2.47
C ILE A 76 2.77 -10.13 1.58
N THR A 77 3.84 -10.77 1.10
CA THR A 77 3.71 -11.86 0.14
C THR A 77 4.90 -12.83 0.18
N ASP A 78 4.65 -14.06 -0.23
CA ASP A 78 5.67 -15.07 -0.55
C ASP A 78 6.19 -14.96 -1.99
N ARG A 79 5.65 -14.02 -2.79
CA ARG A 79 5.96 -13.82 -4.23
C ARG A 79 5.66 -15.05 -5.10
N ALA A 80 4.81 -15.96 -4.60
CA ALA A 80 4.55 -17.24 -5.26
C ALA A 80 3.07 -17.58 -5.26
N THR A 81 2.41 -17.59 -4.08
CA THR A 81 1.06 -18.15 -3.92
C THR A 81 0.08 -17.19 -3.26
N PHE A 82 0.53 -16.28 -2.41
CA PHE A 82 -0.35 -15.47 -1.57
C PHE A 82 0.17 -14.04 -1.36
N ALA A 83 -0.76 -13.09 -1.31
CA ALA A 83 -0.49 -11.72 -0.89
C ALA A 83 -1.57 -11.13 0.02
N TYR A 84 -1.16 -10.26 0.92
CA TYR A 84 -2.03 -9.36 1.68
C TYR A 84 -1.70 -7.90 1.34
N LEU A 85 -2.65 -7.19 0.73
CA LEU A 85 -2.56 -5.77 0.44
C LEU A 85 -3.02 -4.95 1.65
N CYS A 86 -2.17 -4.02 2.09
CA CYS A 86 -2.38 -3.19 3.26
C CYS A 86 -1.71 -1.81 3.10
N ASP A 87 -1.97 -0.93 4.07
CA ASP A 87 -1.37 0.42 4.18
C ASP A 87 -1.49 1.27 2.91
N VAL A 88 -2.60 1.12 2.17
CA VAL A 88 -2.87 1.91 0.98
C VAL A 88 -3.33 3.31 1.37
N PHE A 89 -2.59 4.34 0.95
CA PHE A 89 -3.00 5.73 1.11
C PHE A 89 -2.56 6.63 -0.04
N VAL A 90 -3.27 7.74 -0.19
CA VAL A 90 -2.91 8.88 -1.05
C VAL A 90 -2.95 10.13 -0.18
N LEU A 91 -1.90 10.95 -0.26
CA LEU A 91 -1.83 12.20 0.49
C LEU A 91 -2.99 13.12 0.10
N PRO A 92 -3.57 13.88 1.05
CA PRO A 92 -4.79 14.65 0.83
C PRO A 92 -4.79 15.52 -0.45
N ALA A 93 -3.69 16.25 -0.72
CA ALA A 93 -3.55 17.13 -1.89
C ALA A 93 -3.55 16.40 -3.26
N TRP A 94 -3.42 15.07 -3.24
CA TRP A 94 -3.33 14.21 -4.43
C TRP A 94 -4.51 13.27 -4.60
N ARG A 95 -5.49 13.32 -3.69
CA ARG A 95 -6.73 12.55 -3.81
C ARG A 95 -7.57 13.06 -4.98
N GLY A 96 -8.37 12.17 -5.57
CA GLY A 96 -9.19 12.48 -6.76
C GLY A 96 -8.40 12.60 -8.08
N LYS A 97 -7.07 12.41 -8.06
CA LYS A 97 -6.21 12.52 -9.25
C LYS A 97 -5.80 11.18 -9.88
N GLY A 98 -6.48 10.09 -9.52
CA GLY A 98 -6.19 8.75 -10.05
C GLY A 98 -4.98 8.03 -9.45
N VAL A 99 -4.28 8.60 -8.46
CA VAL A 99 -3.08 8.00 -7.83
C VAL A 99 -3.35 6.59 -7.29
N SER A 100 -4.49 6.39 -6.62
CA SER A 100 -4.84 5.07 -6.06
C SER A 100 -5.07 4.03 -7.15
N HIS A 101 -5.68 4.43 -8.27
CA HIS A 101 -5.81 3.55 -9.44
C HIS A 101 -4.44 3.17 -10.01
N ALA A 102 -3.56 4.15 -10.20
CA ALA A 102 -2.22 3.92 -10.73
C ALA A 102 -1.38 2.98 -9.84
N LEU A 103 -1.49 3.09 -8.50
CA LEU A 103 -0.86 2.17 -7.55
C LEU A 103 -1.42 0.75 -7.66
N MET A 104 -2.73 0.59 -7.78
CA MET A 104 -3.36 -0.73 -7.92
C MET A 104 -2.98 -1.40 -9.24
N ASP A 105 -3.00 -0.66 -10.35
CA ASP A 105 -2.56 -1.17 -11.65
C ASP A 105 -1.10 -1.61 -11.59
N PHE A 106 -0.25 -0.84 -10.89
CA PHE A 106 1.17 -1.16 -10.75
C PHE A 106 1.42 -2.43 -9.96
N LEU A 107 0.72 -2.60 -8.84
CA LEU A 107 0.76 -3.82 -8.05
C LEU A 107 0.26 -5.02 -8.87
N ARG A 108 -0.89 -4.89 -9.55
CA ARG A 108 -1.48 -5.98 -10.33
C ARG A 108 -0.58 -6.45 -11.48
N GLU A 109 0.18 -5.54 -12.06
CA GLU A 109 1.10 -5.81 -13.17
C GLU A 109 2.53 -6.13 -12.71
N HIS A 110 2.76 -6.17 -11.39
CA HIS A 110 4.08 -6.41 -10.84
C HIS A 110 4.55 -7.84 -11.17
N PRO A 111 5.74 -8.04 -11.77
CA PRO A 111 6.19 -9.36 -12.25
C PRO A 111 6.20 -10.45 -11.18
N GLU A 112 6.54 -10.09 -9.94
CA GLU A 112 6.62 -11.04 -8.82
C GLU A 112 5.25 -11.39 -8.20
N LEU A 113 4.16 -10.78 -8.68
CA LEU A 113 2.81 -11.00 -8.17
C LEU A 113 1.90 -11.74 -9.17
N GLN A 114 2.43 -12.18 -10.31
CA GLN A 114 1.63 -12.75 -11.40
C GLN A 114 1.15 -14.19 -11.14
N THR A 115 1.86 -14.95 -10.29
CA THR A 115 1.52 -16.36 -10.01
C THR A 115 0.63 -16.55 -8.78
N LEU A 116 0.29 -15.46 -8.09
CA LEU A 116 -0.44 -15.54 -6.84
C LEU A 116 -1.81 -16.20 -7.05
N ARG A 117 -2.07 -17.25 -6.27
CA ARG A 117 -3.38 -17.88 -6.22
C ARG A 117 -4.40 -16.99 -5.53
N ARG A 118 -3.97 -16.14 -4.61
CA ARG A 118 -4.86 -15.31 -3.80
C ARG A 118 -4.18 -14.03 -3.31
N THR A 119 -4.85 -12.90 -3.54
CA THR A 119 -4.54 -11.63 -2.89
C THR A 119 -5.74 -11.22 -2.05
N VAL A 120 -5.52 -10.89 -0.77
CA VAL A 120 -6.59 -10.45 0.14
C VAL A 120 -6.29 -9.07 0.70
N LEU A 121 -7.34 -8.39 1.17
CA LEU A 121 -7.25 -7.11 1.87
C LEU A 121 -8.43 -6.99 2.83
N VAL A 122 -8.32 -6.03 3.76
CA VAL A 122 -9.43 -5.59 4.60
C VAL A 122 -9.65 -4.11 4.31
N THR A 123 -10.89 -3.73 4.04
CA THR A 123 -11.23 -2.35 3.64
C THR A 123 -12.43 -1.84 4.42
N THR A 124 -12.45 -0.53 4.68
CA THR A 124 -13.63 0.19 5.18
C THR A 124 -13.84 1.40 4.28
N GLY A 125 -14.89 1.40 3.47
CA GLY A 125 -15.28 2.52 2.61
C GLY A 125 -14.46 2.72 1.32
N ALA A 126 -13.53 1.82 1.01
CA ALA A 126 -12.76 1.83 -0.25
C ALA A 126 -12.98 0.56 -1.11
N ASP A 127 -14.00 -0.23 -0.81
CA ASP A 127 -14.40 -1.43 -1.58
C ASP A 127 -14.62 -1.13 -3.06
N TRP A 128 -15.18 0.04 -3.39
CA TRP A 128 -15.36 0.49 -4.78
C TRP A 128 -14.04 0.56 -5.58
N LEU A 129 -12.93 0.93 -4.94
CA LEU A 129 -11.62 1.01 -5.58
C LEU A 129 -11.16 -0.41 -5.91
N TYR A 130 -11.18 -1.29 -4.92
CA TYR A 130 -10.67 -2.65 -5.06
C TYR A 130 -11.51 -3.47 -6.05
N ARG A 131 -12.84 -3.30 -6.06
CA ARG A 131 -13.71 -3.96 -7.05
C ARG A 131 -13.38 -3.55 -8.49
N LYS A 132 -13.02 -2.28 -8.73
CA LYS A 132 -12.56 -1.83 -10.06
C LYS A 132 -11.25 -2.51 -10.51
N HIS A 133 -10.49 -3.05 -9.56
CA HIS A 133 -9.22 -3.74 -9.79
C HIS A 133 -9.33 -5.27 -9.67
N GLY A 134 -10.55 -5.82 -9.75
CA GLY A 134 -10.79 -7.25 -9.81
C GLY A 134 -10.88 -7.95 -8.45
N PHE A 135 -10.84 -7.23 -7.33
CA PHE A 135 -11.15 -7.81 -6.04
C PHE A 135 -12.65 -8.08 -5.92
N THR A 136 -13.00 -9.22 -5.33
CA THR A 136 -14.39 -9.59 -5.05
C THR A 136 -14.58 -9.79 -3.55
N ASP A 137 -15.83 -9.71 -3.10
CA ASP A 137 -16.16 -10.14 -1.74
C ASP A 137 -15.87 -11.63 -1.57
N VAL A 138 -15.62 -12.06 -0.32
CA VAL A 138 -15.48 -13.49 -0.01
C VAL A 138 -16.84 -14.16 -0.26
N PRO A 139 -16.91 -15.20 -1.11
CA PRO A 139 -18.18 -15.86 -1.39
C PRO A 139 -18.81 -16.46 -0.14
N GLU A 140 -20.14 -16.55 -0.15
CA GLU A 140 -20.89 -17.24 0.90
C GLU A 140 -20.42 -18.70 1.05
N GLY A 141 -20.42 -19.22 2.29
CA GLY A 141 -19.97 -20.57 2.61
C GLY A 141 -18.45 -20.74 2.69
N ILE A 142 -17.66 -19.73 2.34
CA ILE A 142 -16.20 -19.74 2.55
C ILE A 142 -15.87 -19.22 3.94
N GLY A 143 -15.27 -20.07 4.76
CA GLY A 143 -14.76 -19.68 6.07
C GLY A 143 -13.54 -18.77 5.95
N PHE A 144 -13.72 -17.46 6.12
CA PHE A 144 -12.64 -16.52 6.36
C PHE A 144 -12.63 -16.14 7.84
N MET A 145 -11.55 -16.47 8.54
CA MET A 145 -11.42 -16.24 9.99
C MET A 145 -10.20 -15.39 10.26
N GLN A 146 -10.26 -14.59 11.33
CA GLN A 146 -9.16 -13.74 11.76
C GLN A 146 -9.01 -13.77 13.28
N LEU A 147 -7.77 -13.69 13.76
CA LEU A 147 -7.46 -13.34 15.13
C LEU A 147 -7.05 -11.86 15.15
N HIS A 148 -8.01 -10.97 15.38
CA HIS A 148 -7.82 -9.54 15.25
C HIS A 148 -7.72 -8.86 16.61
N ARG A 149 -6.63 -8.09 16.81
CA ARG A 149 -6.39 -7.26 18.01
C ARG A 149 -6.24 -5.79 17.59
N PRO A 150 -7.35 -5.07 17.30
CA PRO A 150 -7.31 -3.74 16.66
C PRO A 150 -6.57 -2.66 17.46
N ASN A 151 -6.38 -2.86 18.77
CA ASN A 151 -5.83 -1.88 19.71
C ASN A 151 -4.50 -2.35 20.33
N ILE A 152 -3.75 -3.22 19.65
CA ILE A 152 -2.54 -3.83 20.23
C ILE A 152 -1.43 -2.81 20.54
N TYR A 153 -1.43 -1.65 19.88
CA TYR A 153 -0.42 -0.60 20.07
C TYR A 153 -0.93 0.59 20.91
N THR A 154 -2.22 0.62 21.24
CA THR A 154 -2.79 1.64 22.12
C THR A 154 -2.74 1.12 23.56
N ALA A 155 -1.53 1.02 24.11
CA ALA A 155 -1.37 0.79 25.53
C ALA A 155 -1.83 2.04 26.29
N THR A 156 -2.95 1.93 27.01
CA THR A 156 -3.22 2.82 28.14
C THR A 156 -2.06 2.63 29.11
N SER A 157 -1.27 3.68 29.34
CA SER A 157 -0.38 3.75 30.49
C SER A 157 -1.20 3.47 31.75
N ALA A 158 -0.97 2.31 32.36
CA ALA A 158 -1.39 2.00 33.72
C ALA A 158 -0.20 2.26 34.65
#